data_AF-A0A1X0DL58-F1
#
_entry.id   AF-A0A1X0DL58-F1
#
_cell.length_a   1.000
_cell.length_b   1.000
_cell.length_c   1.000
_cell.angle_alpha   90.00
_cell.angle_beta   90.00
_cell.angle_gamma   90.00
#
_symmetry.space_group_name_H-M   'P 1'
#
loop_
_entity.id
_entity.type
_entity.pdbx_description
1 polymer ?
#
loop_
_entity_poly.entity_id
_entity_poly.type
_entity_poly.pdbx_seq_one_letter_code
_entity_poly.pdbx_strand_id
1 'polypeptide(L)'
;MAAEGPTHRVNALAHELGHALYQPEVDRRTRDGYVTSYLDGEGAAVWNGIRIEREILAGGGADIIPPNHNDDYFERIYDAAGDDPQSYRDAIHQIGQVYADLTPSNDVTKNYRDYYSGEYRCSFLRGLIGKCERP
;
A
#
# COMPACT_ATOMS: atom_id res chain seq x y z
N MET A 1 -9.43 20.73 12.31
CA MET A 1 -8.93 19.38 12.63
C MET A 1 -10.09 18.40 12.52
N ALA A 2 -10.29 17.84 11.34
CA ALA A 2 -11.14 16.67 11.13
C ALA A 2 -10.21 15.61 10.52
N ALA A 3 -9.47 14.88 11.36
CA ALA A 3 -8.45 13.94 10.88
C ALA A 3 -8.20 12.73 11.81
N GLU A 4 -9.01 12.49 12.85
CA GLU A 4 -8.79 11.37 13.77
C GLU A 4 -10.09 10.73 14.29
N GLY A 5 -11.14 10.73 13.46
CA GLY A 5 -12.40 10.05 13.78
C GLY A 5 -12.26 8.52 13.82
N PRO A 6 -13.22 7.80 14.42
CA PRO A 6 -13.18 6.34 14.50
C PRO A 6 -13.04 5.66 13.13
N THR A 7 -13.70 6.18 12.10
CA THR A 7 -13.60 5.67 10.71
C THR A 7 -12.18 5.71 10.19
N HIS A 8 -11.48 6.85 10.35
CA HIS A 8 -10.08 6.99 9.96
C HIS A 8 -9.15 6.01 10.69
N ARG A 9 -9.38 5.78 12.00
CA ARG A 9 -8.60 4.82 12.78
C ARG A 9 -8.85 3.38 12.34
N VAL A 10 -10.10 3.02 12.04
CA VAL A 10 -10.45 1.69 11.52
C VAL A 10 -9.83 1.48 10.15
N ASN A 11 -9.86 2.47 9.26
CA ASN A 11 -9.20 2.39 7.96
C ASN A 11 -7.68 2.19 8.08
N ALA A 12 -7.02 2.94 8.96
CA ALA A 12 -5.59 2.76 9.23
C ALA A 12 -5.29 1.35 9.77
N LEU A 13 -6.07 0.84 10.73
CA LEU A 13 -5.91 -0.51 11.24
C LEU A 13 -6.16 -1.58 10.17
N ALA A 14 -7.14 -1.37 9.28
CA ALA A 14 -7.43 -2.25 8.15
C ALA A 14 -6.26 -2.28 7.15
N HIS A 15 -5.64 -1.13 6.88
CA HIS A 15 -4.44 -1.01 6.05
C HIS A 15 -3.27 -1.79 6.66
N GLU A 16 -2.92 -1.53 7.92
CA GLU A 16 -1.81 -2.22 8.60
C GLU A 16 -2.05 -3.74 8.73
N LEU A 17 -3.31 -4.16 8.93
CA LEU A 17 -3.67 -5.58 8.91
C LEU A 17 -3.41 -6.21 7.53
N GLY A 18 -3.65 -5.48 6.44
CA GLY A 18 -3.35 -5.96 5.10
C GLY A 18 -1.85 -6.23 4.89
N HIS A 19 -0.97 -5.35 5.39
CA HIS A 19 0.48 -5.63 5.43
C HIS A 19 0.82 -6.86 6.28
N ALA A 20 0.17 -7.03 7.44
CA ALA A 20 0.44 -8.17 8.31
C ALA A 20 0.04 -9.51 7.67
N LEU A 21 -1.06 -9.51 6.89
CA LEU A 21 -1.58 -10.69 6.18
C LEU A 21 -0.82 -10.99 4.89
N TYR A 22 -0.27 -9.97 4.22
CA TYR A 22 0.48 -10.13 2.97
C TYR A 22 1.99 -10.03 3.22
N GLN A 23 2.67 -11.18 3.21
CA GLN A 23 4.11 -11.28 3.46
C GLN A 23 4.85 -11.79 2.21
N PRO A 24 5.02 -10.96 1.17
CA PRO A 24 5.73 -11.37 -0.04
C PRO A 24 7.22 -11.52 0.23
N GLU A 25 7.88 -12.38 -0.54
CA GLU A 25 9.34 -12.35 -0.62
C GLU A 25 9.78 -11.05 -1.30
N VAL A 26 10.50 -10.21 -0.58
CA VAL A 26 11.05 -8.97 -1.13
C VAL A 26 12.21 -9.29 -2.07
N ASP A 27 12.08 -8.95 -3.36
CA ASP A 27 13.18 -9.13 -4.32
C ASP A 27 14.28 -8.10 -4.09
N ARG A 28 15.37 -8.51 -3.43
CA ARG A 28 16.51 -7.64 -3.14
C ARG A 28 17.58 -7.64 -4.24
N ARG A 29 17.36 -8.37 -5.34
CA ARG A 29 18.36 -8.53 -6.42
C ARG A 29 18.48 -7.28 -7.28
N THR A 30 17.36 -6.60 -7.53
CA THR A 30 17.30 -5.41 -8.38
C THR A 30 16.51 -4.31 -7.69
N ARG A 31 16.76 -3.05 -8.06
CA ARG A 31 15.97 -1.90 -7.58
C ARG A 31 14.50 -2.09 -7.92
N ASP A 32 14.20 -2.44 -9.16
CA ASP A 32 12.83 -2.50 -9.65
C ASP A 32 12.05 -3.65 -8.99
N GLY A 33 12.69 -4.80 -8.79
CA GLY A 33 12.12 -5.91 -8.01
C GLY A 33 11.83 -5.49 -6.57
N TYR A 34 12.77 -4.81 -5.91
CA TYR A 34 12.60 -4.33 -4.54
C TYR A 34 11.43 -3.36 -4.44
N VAL A 35 11.41 -2.33 -5.29
CA VAL A 35 10.34 -1.32 -5.32
C VAL A 35 8.99 -1.98 -5.59
N THR A 36 8.93 -2.90 -6.56
CA THR A 36 7.69 -3.63 -6.89
C THR A 36 7.19 -4.45 -5.69
N SER A 37 8.06 -5.19 -5.00
CA SER A 37 7.64 -5.97 -3.82
C SER A 37 7.01 -5.12 -2.71
N TYR A 38 7.50 -3.90 -2.48
CA TYR A 38 6.93 -3.01 -1.48
C TYR A 38 5.63 -2.34 -1.97
N LEU A 39 5.56 -1.96 -3.25
CA LEU A 39 4.33 -1.42 -3.83
C LEU A 39 3.20 -2.44 -3.86
N ASP A 40 3.49 -3.72 -4.15
CA ASP A 40 2.51 -4.80 -4.02
C ASP A 40 2.03 -4.93 -2.55
N GLY A 41 2.91 -4.63 -1.59
CA GLY A 41 2.57 -4.54 -0.16
C GLY A 41 1.57 -3.43 0.17
N GLU A 42 1.76 -2.23 -0.37
CA GLU A 42 0.78 -1.13 -0.27
C GLU A 42 -0.53 -1.49 -0.97
N GLY A 43 -0.44 -2.16 -2.12
CA GLY A 43 -1.60 -2.68 -2.84
C GLY A 43 -2.43 -3.66 -2.01
N ALA A 44 -1.78 -4.60 -1.31
CA ALA A 44 -2.44 -5.53 -0.42
C ALA A 44 -3.09 -4.85 0.79
N ALA A 45 -2.47 -3.78 1.31
CA ALA A 45 -3.01 -3.00 2.41
C ALA A 45 -4.28 -2.24 2.01
N VAL A 46 -4.26 -1.56 0.85
CA VAL A 46 -5.44 -0.89 0.28
C VAL A 46 -6.55 -1.91 -0.05
N TRP A 47 -6.22 -3.03 -0.68
CA TRP A 47 -7.18 -4.11 -0.95
C TRP A 47 -7.88 -4.58 0.33
N ASN A 48 -7.13 -4.79 1.41
CA ASN A 48 -7.70 -5.21 2.69
C ASN A 48 -8.59 -4.12 3.33
N GLY A 49 -8.21 -2.86 3.18
CA GLY A 49 -9.03 -1.70 3.56
C GLY A 49 -10.41 -1.73 2.88
N ILE A 50 -10.44 -1.86 1.55
CA ILE A 50 -11.68 -1.94 0.76
C ILE A 50 -12.51 -3.15 1.18
N ARG A 51 -11.88 -4.32 1.33
CA ARG A 51 -12.60 -5.52 1.76
C ARG A 51 -13.32 -5.33 3.11
N ILE A 52 -12.62 -4.79 4.11
CA ILE A 52 -13.19 -4.54 5.44
C ILE A 52 -14.27 -3.47 5.38
N GLU A 53 -14.09 -2.42 4.57
CA GLU A 53 -15.10 -1.40 4.33
C GLU A 53 -16.40 -2.01 3.78
N ARG A 54 -16.32 -2.88 2.77
CA ARG A 54 -17.48 -3.60 2.22
C ARG A 54 -18.17 -4.49 3.25
N GLU A 55 -17.41 -5.17 4.11
CA GLU A 55 -17.95 -5.99 5.21
C GLU A 55 -18.70 -5.12 6.25
N ILE A 56 -18.14 -3.95 6.62
CA ILE A 56 -18.76 -3.01 7.55
C ILE A 56 -20.05 -2.42 6.96
N LEU A 57 -20.02 -1.99 5.70
CA LEU A 57 -21.18 -1.44 4.99
C LEU A 57 -22.31 -2.47 4.87
N ALA A 58 -21.99 -3.73 4.55
CA ALA A 58 -22.98 -4.82 4.49
C ALA A 58 -23.66 -5.07 5.86
N GLY A 59 -22.95 -4.79 6.97
CA GLY A 59 -23.48 -4.81 8.33
C GLY A 59 -24.27 -3.57 8.74
N GLY A 60 -24.43 -2.57 7.86
CA GLY A 60 -25.07 -1.29 8.16
C GLY A 60 -24.18 -0.32 8.94
N GLY A 61 -22.86 -0.54 8.94
CA GLY A 61 -21.87 0.33 9.56
C GLY A 61 -21.54 1.58 8.72
N ALA A 62 -20.55 2.35 9.18
CA ALA A 62 -20.08 3.54 8.49
C ALA A 62 -19.07 3.20 7.39
N ASP A 63 -19.05 3.99 6.33
CA ASP A 63 -17.94 4.04 5.38
C ASP A 63 -16.67 4.51 6.10
N ILE A 64 -15.60 3.72 5.98
CA ILE A 64 -14.32 3.97 6.64
C ILE A 64 -13.28 4.58 5.69
N ILE A 65 -13.48 4.52 4.37
CA ILE A 65 -12.55 5.06 3.38
C ILE A 65 -12.86 6.55 3.18
N PRO A 66 -11.93 7.46 3.56
CA PRO A 66 -12.17 8.89 3.42
C PRO A 66 -12.08 9.30 1.95
N PRO A 67 -12.98 10.15 1.43
CA PRO A 67 -12.99 10.51 0.02
C PRO A 67 -11.64 11.09 -0.45
N ASN A 68 -11.05 10.44 -1.45
CA ASN A 68 -9.80 10.82 -2.08
C ASN A 68 -9.87 10.56 -3.60
N HIS A 69 -9.10 11.33 -4.37
CA HIS A 69 -9.11 11.28 -5.84
C HIS A 69 -8.76 9.91 -6.44
N ASN A 70 -8.08 9.05 -5.69
CA ASN A 70 -7.69 7.71 -6.13
C ASN A 70 -8.63 6.60 -5.65
N ASP A 71 -9.58 6.88 -4.75
CA ASP A 71 -10.45 5.84 -4.19
C ASP A 71 -11.31 5.20 -5.27
N ASP A 72 -11.87 6.00 -6.17
CA ASP A 72 -12.59 5.52 -7.35
C ASP A 72 -11.75 4.56 -8.21
N TYR A 73 -10.43 4.76 -8.28
CA TYR A 73 -9.54 3.84 -9.03
C TYR A 73 -9.31 2.54 -8.28
N PHE A 74 -9.05 2.62 -6.97
CA PHE A 74 -8.81 1.43 -6.16
C PHE A 74 -10.05 0.55 -6.05
N GLU A 75 -11.22 1.14 -5.84
CA GLU A 75 -12.50 0.42 -5.80
C GLU A 75 -12.82 -0.23 -7.14
N ARG A 76 -12.57 0.44 -8.27
CA ARG A 76 -12.76 -0.16 -9.60
C ARG A 76 -11.84 -1.37 -9.85
N ILE A 77 -10.60 -1.33 -9.38
CA ILE A 77 -9.69 -2.47 -9.49
C ILE A 77 -10.18 -3.62 -8.61
N TYR A 78 -10.60 -3.31 -7.38
CA TYR A 78 -11.15 -4.29 -6.44
C TYR A 78 -12.41 -4.98 -7.01
N ASP A 79 -13.39 -4.20 -7.48
CA ASP A 79 -14.66 -4.70 -7.99
C ASP A 79 -14.51 -5.50 -9.31
N ALA A 80 -13.46 -5.24 -10.09
CA ALA A 80 -13.17 -5.94 -11.34
C ALA A 80 -12.37 -7.23 -11.15
N ALA A 81 -11.77 -7.44 -9.97
CA ALA A 81 -10.92 -8.59 -9.69
C ALA A 81 -11.76 -9.87 -9.51
N GLY A 82 -11.27 -10.99 -10.04
CA GLY A 82 -11.84 -12.31 -9.78
C GLY A 82 -11.43 -12.87 -8.41
N ASP A 83 -12.08 -13.96 -8.01
CA ASP A 83 -11.87 -14.60 -6.69
C ASP A 83 -10.67 -15.57 -6.63
N ASP A 84 -9.87 -15.66 -7.69
CA ASP A 84 -8.74 -16.58 -7.75
C ASP A 84 -7.41 -15.92 -7.27
N PRO A 85 -6.42 -16.72 -6.83
CA PRO A 85 -5.16 -16.19 -6.31
C PRO A 85 -4.34 -15.36 -7.30
N GLN A 86 -4.49 -15.57 -8.61
CA GLN A 86 -3.79 -14.76 -9.61
C GLN A 86 -4.49 -13.41 -9.77
N SER A 87 -5.82 -13.39 -9.85
CA SER A 87 -6.59 -12.15 -9.86
C SER A 87 -6.27 -11.25 -8.66
N TYR A 88 -6.16 -11.83 -7.46
CA TYR A 88 -5.71 -11.11 -6.27
C TYR A 88 -4.31 -10.47 -6.46
N ARG A 89 -3.33 -11.25 -6.94
CA ARG A 89 -1.97 -10.73 -7.19
C ARG A 89 -1.95 -9.62 -8.23
N ASP A 90 -2.72 -9.77 -9.30
CA ASP A 90 -2.79 -8.78 -10.37
C ASP A 90 -3.47 -7.49 -9.88
N ALA A 91 -4.48 -7.61 -9.00
CA ALA A 91 -5.17 -6.46 -8.41
C ALA A 91 -4.28 -5.69 -7.45
N ILE A 92 -3.61 -6.34 -6.49
CA ILE A 92 -2.71 -5.65 -5.57
C ILE A 92 -1.53 -5.01 -6.33
N HIS A 93 -1.06 -5.63 -7.40
CA HIS A 93 -0.03 -5.05 -8.24
C HIS A 93 -0.51 -3.76 -8.92
N GLN A 94 -1.71 -3.78 -9.53
CA GLN A 94 -2.30 -2.60 -10.16
C GLN A 94 -2.55 -1.47 -9.16
N ILE A 95 -3.11 -1.79 -7.99
CA ILE A 95 -3.30 -0.83 -6.90
C ILE A 95 -1.95 -0.25 -6.47
N GLY A 96 -0.93 -1.10 -6.28
CA GLY A 96 0.42 -0.70 -5.93
C GLY A 96 1.05 0.26 -6.95
N GLN A 97 0.79 0.08 -8.25
CA GLN A 97 1.27 1.02 -9.28
C GLN A 97 0.60 2.39 -9.19
N VAL A 98 -0.71 2.46 -8.90
CA VAL A 98 -1.40 3.73 -8.65
C VAL A 98 -0.88 4.39 -7.36
N TYR A 99 -0.63 3.57 -6.33
CA TYR A 99 -0.10 4.03 -5.05
C TYR A 99 1.34 4.55 -5.15
N ALA A 100 2.11 4.08 -6.13
CA ALA A 100 3.50 4.48 -6.35
C ALA A 100 3.70 5.99 -6.53
N ASP A 101 2.67 6.68 -7.05
CA ASP A 101 2.69 8.11 -7.33
C ASP A 101 2.15 8.96 -6.16
N LEU A 102 1.65 8.31 -5.10
CA LEU A 102 1.24 8.99 -3.87
C LEU A 102 2.45 9.44 -3.04
N THR A 103 2.20 10.44 -2.20
CA THR A 103 3.19 11.02 -1.30
C THR A 103 3.17 10.31 0.06
N PRO A 104 4.30 9.78 0.56
CA PRO A 104 4.36 9.19 1.88
C PRO A 104 4.29 10.26 2.97
N SER A 105 3.65 9.93 4.09
CA SER A 105 3.40 10.89 5.19
C SER A 105 4.66 11.38 5.89
N ASN A 106 5.75 10.63 5.81
CA ASN A 106 7.03 10.94 6.46
C ASN A 106 8.01 11.73 5.57
N ASP A 107 7.71 11.89 4.27
CA ASP A 107 8.53 12.66 3.35
C ASP A 107 7.67 13.19 2.19
N VAL A 108 7.17 14.41 2.36
CA VAL A 108 6.28 15.06 1.39
C VAL A 108 6.96 15.44 0.07
N THR A 109 8.28 15.27 -0.03
CA THR A 109 9.06 15.64 -1.22
C THR A 109 9.21 14.50 -2.23
N LYS A 110 8.78 13.29 -1.86
CA LYS A 110 8.92 12.08 -2.66
C LYS A 110 7.54 11.49 -2.98
N ASN A 111 7.49 10.62 -3.98
CA ASN A 111 6.42 9.63 -4.07
C ASN A 111 6.91 8.29 -3.50
N TYR A 112 6.00 7.32 -3.35
CA TYR A 112 6.35 5.99 -2.82
C TYR A 112 7.40 5.27 -3.70
N ARG A 113 7.38 5.47 -5.01
CA ARG A 113 8.40 4.92 -5.92
C ARG A 113 9.81 5.40 -5.57
N ASP A 114 9.98 6.70 -5.36
CA ASP A 114 11.25 7.32 -5.00
C ASP A 114 11.65 6.97 -3.58
N TYR A 115 10.69 6.91 -2.66
CA TYR A 115 10.89 6.49 -1.28
C TYR A 115 11.50 5.07 -1.21
N TYR A 116 10.87 4.07 -1.83
CA TYR A 116 11.41 2.70 -1.82
C TYR A 116 12.70 2.56 -2.62
N SER A 117 12.89 3.36 -3.67
CA SER A 117 14.16 3.42 -4.40
C SER A 117 15.32 3.87 -3.50
N GLY A 118 15.06 4.86 -2.64
CA GLY A 118 16.01 5.32 -1.62
C GLY A 118 16.31 4.24 -0.58
N GLU A 119 15.29 3.52 -0.11
CA GLU A 119 15.45 2.40 0.83
C GLU A 119 16.25 1.23 0.22
N TYR A 120 16.06 0.89 -1.06
CA TYR A 120 16.90 -0.09 -1.76
C TYR A 120 18.39 0.32 -1.74
N ARG A 121 18.68 1.58 -2.13
CA ARG A 121 20.04 2.12 -2.08
C ARG A 121 20.63 2.02 -0.67
N CYS A 122 19.85 2.36 0.36
CA CYS A 122 20.33 2.27 1.73
C CYS A 122 20.53 0.83 2.22
N SER A 123 19.67 -0.11 1.84
CA SER A 123 19.85 -1.53 2.11
C SER A 123 21.16 -2.05 1.51
N PHE A 124 21.44 -1.70 0.25
CA PHE A 124 22.69 -2.04 -0.43
C PHE A 124 23.92 -1.40 0.23
N LEU A 125 23.88 -0.09 0.53
CA LEU A 125 24.98 0.63 1.16
C LEU A 125 25.25 0.15 2.60
N ARG A 126 24.22 -0.17 3.39
CA ARG A 126 24.40 -0.74 4.73
C ARG A 126 25.11 -2.09 4.68
N GLY A 127 24.82 -2.92 3.66
CA GLY A 127 25.53 -4.18 3.43
C GLY A 127 27.01 -4.02 3.07
N LEU A 128 27.39 -2.88 2.47
CA LEU A 128 28.78 -2.62 2.03
C LEU A 128 29.61 -1.81 3.03
N ILE A 129 29.05 -0.73 3.58
CA ILE A 129 29.80 0.30 4.34
C ILE A 129 29.18 0.62 5.71
N GLY A 130 28.14 -0.12 6.14
CA GLY A 130 27.56 -0.03 7.48
C GLY A 130 26.79 1.25 7.80
N LYS A 131 26.67 2.19 6.84
CA LYS A 131 25.93 3.46 7.01
C LYS A 131 25.19 3.82 5.72
N CYS A 132 24.04 4.48 5.87
CA CYS A 132 23.36 5.20 4.81
C CYS A 132 22.65 6.40 5.42
N GLU A 133 22.96 7.60 4.94
CA GLU A 133 22.13 8.77 5.17
C GLU A 133 20.97 8.71 4.18
N ARG A 134 19.74 8.67 4.71
CA ARG A 134 18.53 8.80 3.91
C ARG A 134 18.49 10.26 3.41
N PRO A 135 18.48 10.50 2.09
CA PRO A 135 18.40 11.86 1.56
C PRO A 135 17.09 12.53 1.99
#